data_AF-A0A7C3M2N0-F1
#
_entry.id   AF-A0A7C3M2N0-F1
#
_cell.length_a   1.000
_cell.length_b   1.000
_cell.length_c   1.000
_cell.angle_alpha   90.00
_cell.angle_beta   90.00
_cell.angle_gamma   90.00
#
_symmetry.space_group_name_H-M   'P 1'
#
loop_
_entity.id
_entity.type
_entity.pdbx_description
1 polymer ?
#
loop_
_entity_poly.entity_id
_entity_poly.type
_entity_poly.pdbx_seq_one_letter_code
_entity_poly.pdbx_strand_id
1 'polypeptide(L)'
;MKKMILLSILPLTLLMAIEFKMTKEGLFPTTETTETTQPKINNAPSASNISITGIPNAGSTLTLKYDFYDMDGDLEGQSSITWSTPTKELQSGTNKNFVIPSGYEGEKIGAWIQVRDIHGSNSKVYSAANNSLTILEKDNPIATETTETTETTETTETTETTETTDLIYLQMGQVNILKL
;
A
#
# COMPACT_ATOMS: atom_id res chain seq x y z
N MET A 1 51.90 -49.74 -2.03
CA MET A 1 50.84 -49.23 -2.91
C MET A 1 49.55 -50.00 -2.63
N LYS A 2 48.57 -49.38 -1.95
CA LYS A 2 47.17 -49.78 -2.07
C LYS A 2 46.29 -48.58 -1.76
N LYS A 3 45.26 -48.46 -2.59
CA LYS A 3 44.59 -47.22 -2.97
C LYS A 3 43.59 -46.76 -1.91
N MET A 4 43.59 -45.45 -1.69
CA MET A 4 42.50 -44.56 -1.34
C MET A 4 41.11 -45.10 -1.75
N ILE A 5 40.10 -44.98 -0.88
CA ILE A 5 38.75 -44.51 -1.22
C ILE A 5 38.14 -43.85 0.02
N LEU A 6 37.69 -42.62 -0.20
CA LEU A 6 36.93 -41.73 0.67
C LEU A 6 35.76 -42.43 1.36
N LEU A 7 35.63 -42.18 2.67
CA LEU A 7 34.39 -42.36 3.41
C LEU A 7 33.50 -41.14 3.14
N SER A 8 32.47 -41.27 2.30
CA SER A 8 31.55 -40.19 1.97
C SER A 8 30.16 -40.72 1.59
N ILE A 9 29.32 -40.82 2.63
CA ILE A 9 27.86 -40.59 2.71
C ILE A 9 26.91 -41.07 1.59
N LEU A 10 25.94 -41.92 2.00
CA LEU A 10 24.54 -41.88 1.53
C LEU A 10 23.61 -42.09 2.75
N PRO A 11 22.41 -41.48 2.76
CA PRO A 11 21.66 -41.15 3.98
C PRO A 11 20.99 -42.36 4.63
N LEU A 12 20.91 -42.30 5.97
CA LEU A 12 20.07 -43.16 6.80
C LEU A 12 18.63 -43.00 6.34
N THR A 13 18.09 -43.97 5.59
CA THR A 13 16.68 -43.96 5.24
C THR A 13 15.89 -44.02 6.53
N LEU A 14 15.12 -42.97 6.79
CA LEU A 14 14.16 -42.89 7.87
C LEU A 14 13.18 -44.06 7.71
N LEU A 15 13.34 -45.09 8.52
CA LEU A 15 12.38 -46.18 8.61
C LEU A 15 11.13 -45.58 9.23
N MET A 16 10.16 -45.20 8.39
CA MET A 16 8.84 -44.80 8.85
C MET A 16 8.18 -46.04 9.44
N ALA A 17 8.26 -46.16 10.77
CA ALA A 17 7.55 -47.19 11.50
C ALA A 17 6.05 -46.88 11.42
N ILE A 18 5.35 -47.56 10.51
CA ILE A 18 3.91 -47.69 10.59
C ILE A 18 3.65 -48.67 11.73
N GLU A 19 3.34 -48.15 12.92
CA GLU A 19 2.85 -49.00 14.01
C GLU A 19 1.46 -49.53 13.64
N PHE A 20 1.41 -50.80 13.23
CA PHE A 20 0.15 -51.50 12.98
C PHE A 20 -0.48 -51.87 14.34
N LYS A 21 -1.40 -51.03 14.84
CA LYS A 21 -2.26 -51.44 15.95
C LYS A 21 -3.37 -52.34 15.41
N MET A 22 -3.23 -53.65 15.59
CA MET A 22 -4.35 -54.58 15.40
C MET A 22 -5.41 -54.33 16.48
N THR A 23 -6.51 -53.67 16.12
CA THR A 23 -7.77 -53.72 16.87
C THR A 23 -8.67 -54.82 16.30
N LYS A 24 -9.19 -55.65 17.19
CA LYS A 24 -9.91 -56.92 16.95
C LYS A 24 -11.24 -56.82 16.18
N GLU A 25 -11.63 -55.65 15.70
CA GLU A 25 -12.91 -55.44 15.04
C GLU A 25 -12.67 -55.02 13.58
N GLY A 26 -13.03 -55.91 12.64
CA GLY A 26 -13.35 -55.59 11.24
C GLY A 26 -12.33 -54.76 10.44
N LEU A 27 -11.71 -55.39 9.45
CA LEU A 27 -10.85 -54.74 8.46
C LEU A 27 -11.69 -53.80 7.56
N PHE A 28 -11.92 -52.55 7.97
CA PHE A 28 -12.16 -51.48 7.01
C PHE A 28 -10.78 -51.04 6.52
N PRO A 29 -10.37 -51.36 5.28
CA PRO A 29 -9.17 -50.75 4.74
C PRO A 29 -9.45 -49.24 4.67
N THR A 30 -8.84 -48.46 5.56
CA THR A 30 -8.64 -47.04 5.33
C THR A 30 -7.80 -46.98 4.06
N THR A 31 -8.41 -46.54 2.97
CA THR A 31 -7.69 -46.14 1.77
C THR A 31 -6.80 -44.97 2.19
N GLU A 32 -5.56 -45.27 2.54
CA GLU A 32 -4.49 -44.29 2.51
C GLU A 32 -4.32 -43.97 1.03
N THR A 33 -5.07 -42.98 0.56
CA THR A 33 -4.92 -42.42 -0.78
C THR A 33 -3.51 -41.86 -0.81
N THR A 34 -2.57 -42.65 -1.33
CA THR A 34 -1.28 -42.16 -1.78
C THR A 34 -1.56 -41.24 -2.96
N GLU A 35 -1.94 -40.00 -2.68
CA GLU A 35 -2.02 -38.98 -3.70
C GLU A 35 -0.62 -38.80 -4.27
N THR A 36 -0.46 -39.19 -5.52
CA THR A 36 0.67 -38.79 -6.34
C THR A 36 0.65 -37.26 -6.37
N THR A 37 1.48 -36.62 -5.56
CA THR A 37 1.52 -35.15 -5.42
C THR A 37 2.01 -34.55 -6.73
N GLN A 38 1.09 -34.26 -7.65
CA GLN A 38 1.33 -33.29 -8.70
C GLN A 38 1.71 -31.98 -7.99
N PRO A 39 2.77 -31.27 -8.41
CA PRO A 39 3.10 -30.00 -7.80
C PRO A 39 1.89 -29.07 -7.93
N LYS A 40 1.28 -28.70 -6.79
CA LYS A 40 0.24 -27.66 -6.75
C LYS A 40 0.87 -26.39 -7.32
N ILE A 41 0.32 -25.88 -8.41
CA ILE A 41 0.73 -24.59 -8.96
C ILE A 41 0.27 -23.53 -7.97
N ASN A 42 1.22 -22.77 -7.42
CA ASN A 42 0.91 -21.66 -6.54
C ASN A 42 0.46 -20.45 -7.35
N ASN A 43 -0.69 -19.86 -7.01
CA ASN A 43 -1.18 -18.63 -7.60
C ASN A 43 -0.51 -17.43 -6.92
N ALA A 44 -0.37 -16.32 -7.66
CA ALA A 44 0.14 -15.10 -7.07
C ALA A 44 -0.97 -14.37 -6.29
N PRO A 45 -0.64 -13.74 -5.15
CA PRO A 45 -1.62 -12.98 -4.38
C PRO A 45 -2.01 -11.66 -5.06
N SER A 46 -2.97 -10.96 -4.46
CA SER A 46 -3.46 -9.66 -4.90
C SER A 46 -3.75 -8.72 -3.72
N ALA A 47 -3.72 -7.42 -3.99
CA ALA A 47 -4.04 -6.37 -3.03
C ALA A 47 -5.20 -5.52 -3.54
N SER A 48 -6.09 -5.10 -2.64
CA SER A 48 -7.24 -4.24 -2.95
C SER A 48 -7.48 -3.21 -1.83
N ASN A 49 -8.42 -2.28 -2.04
CA ASN A 49 -8.80 -1.24 -1.08
C ASN A 49 -7.60 -0.42 -0.55
N ILE A 50 -6.65 -0.13 -1.43
CA ILE A 50 -5.36 0.45 -1.07
C ILE A 50 -5.53 1.94 -0.81
N SER A 51 -5.23 2.40 0.41
CA SER A 51 -5.39 3.79 0.82
C SER A 51 -4.28 4.24 1.76
N ILE A 52 -3.97 5.53 1.72
CA ILE A 52 -3.09 6.20 2.70
C ILE A 52 -4.00 6.93 3.69
N THR A 53 -3.73 6.76 4.98
CA THR A 53 -4.43 7.43 6.08
C THR A 53 -3.45 8.21 6.95
N GLY A 54 -3.92 9.25 7.61
CA GLY A 54 -3.11 10.19 8.40
C GLY A 54 -3.18 11.61 7.84
N ILE A 55 -2.65 12.57 8.61
CA ILE A 55 -2.53 13.96 8.18
C ILE A 55 -1.13 14.15 7.59
N PRO A 56 -0.99 14.65 6.36
CA PRO A 56 0.30 14.70 5.67
C PRO A 56 1.20 15.87 6.12
N ASN A 57 1.31 16.14 7.42
CA ASN A 57 2.21 17.17 7.95
C ASN A 57 3.63 16.59 8.14
N ALA A 58 4.66 17.38 7.84
CA ALA A 58 6.04 16.99 8.15
C ALA A 58 6.18 16.58 9.63
N GLY A 59 6.83 15.44 9.87
CA GLY A 59 6.96 14.81 11.18
C GLY A 59 5.76 13.99 11.65
N SER A 60 4.64 13.96 10.90
CA SER A 60 3.50 13.09 11.19
C SER A 60 3.64 11.71 10.56
N THR A 61 2.84 10.76 11.05
CA THR A 61 2.81 9.38 10.54
C THR A 61 1.69 9.19 9.54
N LEU A 62 2.02 8.67 8.36
CA LEU A 62 1.09 8.10 7.40
C LEU A 62 1.05 6.57 7.57
N THR A 63 -0.13 5.99 7.34
CA THR A 63 -0.34 4.54 7.38
C THR A 63 -0.96 4.07 6.08
N LEU A 64 -0.31 3.10 5.44
CA LEU A 64 -0.82 2.36 4.29
C LEU A 64 -1.79 1.26 4.75
N LYS A 65 -2.99 1.26 4.18
CA LYS A 65 -4.01 0.21 4.36
C LYS A 65 -4.27 -0.48 3.04
N TYR A 66 -4.51 -1.78 3.08
CA TYR A 66 -4.91 -2.61 1.95
C TYR A 66 -5.47 -3.93 2.47
N ASP A 67 -6.26 -4.60 1.62
CA ASP A 67 -6.75 -5.95 1.85
C ASP A 67 -5.96 -6.93 0.99
N PHE A 68 -5.45 -7.99 1.62
CA PHE A 68 -4.73 -9.08 0.97
C PHE A 68 -5.71 -10.19 0.56
N TYR A 69 -5.51 -10.76 -0.62
CA TYR A 69 -6.23 -11.94 -1.08
C TYR A 69 -5.33 -12.87 -1.88
N ASP A 70 -5.42 -14.16 -1.59
CA ASP A 70 -4.78 -15.23 -2.35
C ASP A 70 -5.79 -16.32 -2.70
N MET A 71 -5.75 -16.81 -3.95
CA MET A 71 -6.70 -17.79 -4.47
C MET A 71 -6.53 -19.17 -3.84
N ASP A 72 -5.31 -19.53 -3.45
CA ASP A 72 -4.98 -20.81 -2.84
C ASP A 72 -5.30 -20.86 -1.34
N GLY A 73 -5.75 -19.74 -0.77
CA GLY A 73 -5.99 -19.58 0.66
C GLY A 73 -4.72 -19.34 1.47
N ASP A 74 -3.62 -18.99 0.79
CA ASP A 74 -2.35 -18.75 1.44
C ASP A 74 -2.38 -17.45 2.25
N LEU A 75 -1.66 -17.44 3.37
CA LEU A 75 -1.51 -16.24 4.19
C LEU A 75 -0.55 -15.25 3.54
N GLU A 76 -0.66 -13.98 3.95
CA GLU A 76 0.32 -12.97 3.59
C GLU A 76 1.70 -13.29 4.18
N GLY A 77 2.72 -13.26 3.33
CA GLY A 77 4.13 -13.35 3.67
C GLY A 77 4.79 -11.98 3.80
N GLN A 78 6.08 -11.90 3.42
CA GLN A 78 6.85 -10.66 3.49
C GLN A 78 6.58 -9.76 2.28
N SER A 79 5.49 -8.99 2.37
CA SER A 79 5.11 -7.97 1.39
C SER A 79 6.02 -6.73 1.45
N SER A 80 6.30 -6.13 0.29
CA SER A 80 7.20 -4.98 0.15
C SER A 80 6.42 -3.69 -0.10
N ILE A 81 6.72 -2.65 0.67
CA ILE A 81 6.14 -1.32 0.64
C ILE A 81 7.22 -0.30 0.30
N THR A 82 6.89 0.63 -0.59
CA THR A 82 7.74 1.77 -0.94
C THR A 82 6.95 3.07 -0.77
N TRP A 83 7.52 4.03 -0.05
CA TRP A 83 7.04 5.40 0.08
C TRP A 83 7.95 6.33 -0.73
N SER A 84 7.37 7.15 -1.61
CA SER A 84 8.15 8.04 -2.47
C SER A 84 7.42 9.34 -2.81
N THR A 85 8.19 10.37 -3.09
CA THR A 85 7.71 11.53 -3.85
C THR A 85 7.85 11.24 -5.36
N PRO A 86 7.39 12.13 -6.25
CA PRO A 86 7.61 11.98 -7.70
C PRO A 86 9.08 11.93 -8.11
N THR A 87 9.98 12.47 -7.27
CA THR A 87 11.40 12.61 -7.62
C THR A 87 12.31 11.68 -6.82
N LYS A 88 11.84 11.14 -5.68
CA LYS A 88 12.70 10.40 -4.76
C LYS A 88 11.97 9.35 -3.94
N GLU A 89 12.58 8.18 -3.83
CA GLU A 89 12.24 7.16 -2.82
C GLU A 89 12.66 7.62 -1.42
N LEU A 90 11.70 7.63 -0.48
CA LEU A 90 11.93 8.07 0.89
C LEU A 90 12.12 6.88 1.85
N GLN A 91 11.41 5.77 1.62
CA GLN A 91 11.52 4.56 2.42
C GLN A 91 11.09 3.33 1.61
N SER A 92 11.79 2.21 1.78
CA SER A 92 11.37 0.88 1.31
C SER A 92 11.52 -0.16 2.42
N GLY A 93 10.68 -1.20 2.40
CA GLY A 93 10.71 -2.27 3.40
C GLY A 93 9.34 -2.93 3.57
N THR A 94 9.00 -3.40 4.78
CA THR A 94 7.70 -4.05 5.07
C THR A 94 6.78 -3.20 5.95
N ASN A 95 7.23 -2.00 6.35
CA ASN A 95 6.52 -1.18 7.32
C ASN A 95 5.38 -0.39 6.66
N LYS A 96 4.15 -0.61 7.14
CA LYS A 96 2.95 0.12 6.72
C LYS A 96 2.92 1.56 7.23
N ASN A 97 3.70 1.89 8.25
CA ASN A 97 3.79 3.22 8.82
C ASN A 97 5.01 3.97 8.29
N PHE A 98 4.83 5.23 7.94
CA PHE A 98 5.85 6.12 7.40
C PHE A 98 5.80 7.47 8.13
N VAL A 99 6.92 7.87 8.73
CA VAL A 99 7.05 9.20 9.31
C VAL A 99 7.56 10.15 8.24
N ILE A 100 6.81 11.22 7.98
CA ILE A 100 7.16 12.18 6.91
C ILE A 100 8.43 12.96 7.33
N PRO A 101 9.53 12.89 6.56
CA PRO A 101 10.70 13.72 6.82
C PRO A 101 10.42 15.19 6.49
N SER A 102 11.04 16.11 7.24
CA SER A 102 11.08 17.53 6.88
C SER A 102 11.87 17.76 5.59
N GLY A 103 11.58 18.84 4.86
CA GLY A 103 12.27 19.21 3.62
C GLY A 103 11.60 18.69 2.35
N TYR A 104 10.41 18.12 2.47
CA TYR A 104 9.56 17.66 1.36
C TYR A 104 8.21 18.39 1.34
N GLU A 105 8.07 19.47 2.11
CA GLU A 105 6.86 20.29 2.16
C GLU A 105 6.51 20.81 0.75
N GLY A 106 5.23 20.73 0.41
CA GLY A 106 4.73 21.03 -0.94
C GLY A 106 4.92 19.90 -1.95
N GLU A 107 5.75 18.88 -1.68
CA GLU A 107 5.82 17.70 -2.54
C GLU A 107 4.62 16.76 -2.33
N LYS A 108 4.34 15.98 -3.37
CA LYS A 108 3.34 14.91 -3.30
C LYS A 108 3.98 13.67 -2.68
N ILE A 109 3.25 12.97 -1.82
CA ILE A 109 3.65 11.66 -1.28
C ILE A 109 2.72 10.56 -1.81
N GLY A 110 3.34 9.44 -2.19
CA GLY A 110 2.69 8.23 -2.64
C GLY A 110 3.22 6.98 -1.93
N ALA A 111 2.46 5.88 -2.06
CA ALA A 111 2.80 4.58 -1.52
C ALA A 111 2.50 3.46 -2.53
N TRP A 112 3.46 2.54 -2.67
CA TRP A 112 3.38 1.37 -3.53
C TRP A 112 3.56 0.10 -2.71
N ILE A 113 2.84 -0.95 -3.09
CA ILE A 113 2.85 -2.24 -2.41
C ILE A 113 2.94 -3.38 -3.42
N GLN A 114 3.85 -4.32 -3.15
CA GLN A 114 3.89 -5.63 -3.77
C GLN A 114 3.63 -6.68 -2.71
N VAL A 115 2.45 -7.31 -2.75
CA VAL A 115 2.12 -8.34 -1.77
C VAL A 115 2.77 -9.66 -2.12
N ARG A 116 3.14 -10.40 -1.08
CA ARG A 116 3.76 -11.72 -1.17
C ARG A 116 2.97 -12.70 -0.31
N ASP A 117 2.85 -13.95 -0.74
CA ASP A 117 2.29 -15.03 0.07
C ASP A 117 3.38 -15.73 0.92
N ILE A 118 2.99 -16.73 1.72
CA ILE A 118 3.93 -17.52 2.52
C ILE A 118 4.81 -18.49 1.70
N HIS A 119 4.46 -18.77 0.45
CA HIS A 119 5.22 -19.63 -0.46
C HIS A 119 6.19 -18.86 -1.37
N GLY A 120 6.20 -17.53 -1.25
CA GLY A 120 7.13 -16.64 -1.93
C GLY A 120 6.66 -16.10 -3.28
N SER A 121 5.42 -16.34 -3.72
CA SER A 121 4.90 -15.70 -4.94
C SER A 121 4.61 -14.22 -4.66
N ASN A 122 4.96 -13.38 -5.62
CA ASN A 122 4.68 -11.94 -5.55
C ASN A 122 3.55 -11.57 -6.51
N SER A 123 2.74 -10.61 -6.09
CA SER A 123 1.80 -9.93 -6.97
C SER A 123 2.51 -8.97 -7.94
N LYS A 124 1.73 -8.36 -8.84
CA LYS A 124 2.11 -7.07 -9.45
C LYS A 124 2.24 -5.98 -8.38
N VAL A 125 2.87 -4.86 -8.74
CA VAL A 125 2.91 -3.68 -7.86
C VAL A 125 1.59 -2.92 -7.96
N TYR A 126 1.06 -2.48 -6.82
CA TYR A 126 -0.11 -1.62 -6.72
C TYR A 126 0.26 -0.27 -6.11
N SER A 127 -0.54 0.76 -6.38
CA SER A 127 -0.43 2.09 -5.75
C SER A 127 -1.67 2.39 -4.94
N ALA A 128 -1.55 3.23 -3.91
CA ALA A 128 -2.69 3.69 -3.13
C ALA A 128 -3.63 4.58 -3.96
N ALA A 129 -4.95 4.51 -3.72
CA ALA A 129 -5.94 5.31 -4.45
C ALA A 129 -5.73 6.84 -4.28
N ASN A 130 -5.12 7.26 -3.17
CA ASN A 130 -4.84 8.65 -2.84
C ASN A 130 -3.37 9.02 -3.12
N ASN A 131 -2.78 8.54 -4.22
CA ASN A 131 -1.31 8.53 -4.47
C ASN A 131 -0.63 9.91 -4.65
N SER A 132 -1.15 10.97 -4.03
CA SER A 132 -0.70 12.33 -4.21
C SER A 132 -1.22 13.22 -3.08
N LEU A 133 -0.96 12.86 -1.82
CA LEU A 133 -1.17 13.79 -0.71
C LEU A 133 -0.09 14.87 -0.77
N THR A 134 -0.44 16.15 -0.65
CA THR A 134 0.57 17.21 -0.55
C THR A 134 1.10 17.25 0.88
N ILE A 135 2.41 17.16 1.04
CA ILE A 135 3.05 17.29 2.35
C ILE A 135 2.90 18.75 2.81
N LEU A 136 2.36 18.91 4.01
CA LEU A 136 2.14 20.19 4.64
C LEU A 136 3.28 20.48 5.62
N GLU A 137 3.48 21.76 5.90
CA GLU A 137 4.40 22.17 6.96
C GLU A 137 4.00 21.56 8.31
N LYS A 138 5.00 21.43 9.18
CA LYS A 138 4.78 21.01 10.56
C LYS A 138 3.80 22.00 11.22
N ASP A 139 2.81 21.45 11.92
CA ASP A 139 1.80 22.22 12.67
C ASP A 139 0.85 23.08 11.81
N ASN A 140 0.68 22.78 10.51
CA ASN A 140 -0.35 23.44 9.70
C ASN A 140 -1.76 23.04 10.19
N PRO A 141 -2.58 23.96 10.75
CA PRO A 141 -3.95 23.64 11.12
C PRO A 141 -4.78 23.42 9.84
N ILE A 142 -5.55 22.34 9.78
CA ILE A 142 -6.51 22.10 8.70
C ILE A 142 -7.47 23.29 8.66
N ALA A 143 -7.39 24.11 7.61
CA ALA A 143 -8.56 24.86 7.18
C ALA A 143 -9.58 23.81 6.74
N THR A 144 -10.64 23.65 7.51
CA THR A 144 -11.81 22.86 7.13
C THR A 144 -12.24 23.34 5.75
N GLU A 145 -12.15 22.45 4.77
CA GLU A 145 -12.59 22.66 3.40
C GLU A 145 -14.07 23.04 3.42
N THR A 146 -14.33 24.36 3.43
CA THR A 146 -15.68 24.89 3.29
C THR A 146 -15.94 24.84 1.80
N THR A 147 -16.80 23.91 1.40
CA THR A 147 -17.28 23.78 0.02
C THR A 147 -17.99 25.07 -0.37
N GLU A 148 -17.28 25.99 -1.00
CA GLU A 148 -17.85 27.16 -1.64
C GLU A 148 -18.50 26.69 -2.95
N THR A 149 -19.83 26.55 -2.91
CA THR A 149 -20.65 26.22 -4.07
C THR A 149 -20.74 27.49 -4.91
N THR A 150 -19.97 27.58 -5.99
CA THR A 150 -20.13 28.64 -6.98
C THR A 150 -21.40 28.37 -7.79
N GLU A 151 -22.50 28.99 -7.38
CA GLU A 151 -23.75 29.07 -8.14
C GLU A 151 -23.60 30.19 -9.18
N THR A 152 -23.46 29.81 -10.45
CA THR A 152 -23.41 30.77 -11.58
C THR A 152 -24.84 31.08 -12.01
N THR A 153 -25.42 32.18 -11.53
CA THR A 153 -26.63 32.77 -12.13
C THR A 153 -26.26 33.94 -13.01
N GLU A 154 -26.55 33.80 -14.30
CA GLU A 154 -26.36 34.79 -15.35
C GLU A 154 -27.37 35.95 -15.22
N THR A 155 -26.85 37.14 -15.50
CA THR A 155 -27.34 38.51 -15.32
C THR A 155 -28.64 38.90 -16.04
N THR A 156 -29.45 39.76 -15.41
CA THR A 156 -30.27 40.77 -16.08
C THR A 156 -30.12 42.15 -15.42
N GLU A 157 -29.94 43.17 -16.27
CA GLU A 157 -29.84 44.60 -15.96
C GLU A 157 -31.06 45.16 -15.22
N THR A 158 -30.89 46.14 -14.31
CA THR A 158 -31.44 47.52 -14.42
C THR A 158 -31.07 48.45 -13.25
N THR A 159 -30.51 49.62 -13.61
CA THR A 159 -30.69 51.01 -13.11
C THR A 159 -30.74 51.42 -11.62
N GLU A 160 -29.90 52.44 -11.35
CA GLU A 160 -30.12 53.69 -10.56
C GLU A 160 -30.05 53.74 -9.01
N THR A 161 -29.10 54.59 -8.57
CA THR A 161 -29.09 55.61 -7.48
C THR A 161 -29.35 55.22 -6.00
N THR A 162 -28.32 55.32 -5.15
CA THR A 162 -28.07 56.42 -4.16
C THR A 162 -27.05 56.01 -3.09
N GLU A 163 -26.42 57.03 -2.50
CA GLU A 163 -25.27 57.05 -1.59
C GLU A 163 -25.43 56.27 -0.27
N THR A 164 -24.37 55.64 0.25
CA THR A 164 -23.60 56.08 1.45
C THR A 164 -22.64 54.99 1.97
N THR A 165 -21.35 55.36 2.05
CA THR A 165 -20.29 54.99 3.02
C THR A 165 -20.25 53.57 3.63
N ASP A 166 -19.22 52.78 3.30
CA ASP A 166 -18.11 52.57 4.24
C ASP A 166 -16.82 52.03 3.59
N LEU A 167 -15.70 52.58 4.06
CA LEU A 167 -14.33 52.37 3.60
C LEU A 167 -13.72 51.12 4.26
N ILE A 168 -12.94 50.31 3.55
CA ILE A 168 -11.59 49.89 3.97
C ILE A 168 -10.79 49.50 2.71
N TYR A 169 -9.68 50.21 2.52
CA TYR A 169 -8.62 49.94 1.55
C TYR A 169 -7.86 48.66 1.92
N LEU A 170 -7.70 47.72 0.98
CA LEU A 170 -6.49 46.90 0.88
C LEU A 170 -5.90 47.08 -0.52
N GLN A 171 -4.91 47.95 -0.58
CA GLN A 171 -4.05 48.16 -1.73
C GLN A 171 -3.12 46.96 -1.88
N MET A 172 -3.32 46.18 -2.93
CA MET A 172 -2.28 45.30 -3.46
C MET A 172 -2.22 45.41 -4.98
N GLY A 173 -1.07 45.92 -5.44
CA GLY A 173 -0.36 45.36 -6.59
C GLY A 173 -0.95 45.60 -7.97
N GLN A 174 -0.32 46.50 -8.71
CA GLN A 174 -0.51 46.76 -10.14
C GLN A 174 -0.54 45.48 -10.99
N VAL A 175 -1.53 45.38 -11.88
CA VAL A 175 -1.43 44.57 -13.10
C VAL A 175 -1.52 45.53 -14.30
N ASN A 176 -0.36 45.90 -14.82
CA ASN A 176 -0.23 46.57 -16.11
C ASN A 176 -0.58 45.56 -17.21
N ILE A 177 -1.69 45.77 -17.91
CA ILE A 177 -1.90 45.16 -19.23
C ILE A 177 -1.96 46.30 -20.25
N LEU A 178 -0.84 46.48 -20.94
CA LEU A 178 -0.74 47.27 -22.15
C LEU A 178 -1.56 46.55 -23.24
N LYS A 179 -2.62 47.16 -23.76
CA LYS A 179 -3.28 46.73 -25.00
C LYS A 179 -2.83 47.65 -26.13
N LEU A 180 -2.22 47.07 -27.17
CA LEU A 180 -2.28 47.61 -28.54
C LEU A 180 -3.46 46.96 -29.24
#